data_AF-A0A263D347-F1
#
_entry.id   AF-A0A263D347-F1
#
_cell.length_a   1.000
_cell.length_b   1.000
_cell.length_c   1.000
_cell.angle_alpha   90.00
_cell.angle_beta   90.00
_cell.angle_gamma   90.00
#
_symmetry.space_group_name_H-M   'P 1'
#
loop_
_entity.id
_entity.type
_entity.pdbx_description
1 polymer ?
#
loop_
_entity_poly.entity_id
_entity_poly.type
_entity_poly.pdbx_seq_one_letter_code
_entity_poly.pdbx_strand_id
1 'polypeptide(L)'
;MIVLIALCSLTVVGACKPGGSFGSNKWLVCTAAQSWLEATPESKQLVSDELQSAVKRVDRELSKSGGSDSGEESTVVSAAKDLLSGDSGKVDSAAQKVEKYC
;
A
#
# COMPACT_ATOMS: atom_id res chain seq x y z
N MET A 1 5.23 -22.38 32.34
CA MET A 1 4.37 -21.21 32.08
C MET A 1 5.19 -19.95 32.26
N ILE A 2 4.82 -18.91 31.50
CA ILE A 2 5.42 -17.57 31.38
C ILE A 2 6.46 -17.47 30.24
N VAL A 3 5.91 -17.41 29.02
CA VAL A 3 6.58 -16.76 27.88
C VAL A 3 6.43 -15.25 28.12
N LEU A 4 7.53 -14.59 28.46
CA LEU A 4 7.63 -13.14 28.56
C LEU A 4 7.55 -12.55 27.14
N ILE A 5 6.35 -12.18 26.72
CA ILE A 5 6.12 -11.38 25.52
C ILE A 5 6.54 -9.95 25.88
N ALA A 6 7.74 -9.57 25.43
CA ALA A 6 8.24 -8.21 25.51
C ALA A 6 7.35 -7.30 24.64
N LEU A 7 6.45 -6.59 25.31
CA LEU A 7 5.66 -5.50 24.77
C LEU A 7 6.57 -4.27 24.54
N CYS A 8 6.44 -3.72 23.33
CA CYS A 8 6.71 -2.34 22.93
C CYS A 8 8.14 -1.80 23.12
N SER A 9 8.85 -1.60 22.01
CA SER A 9 9.55 -0.35 21.65
C SER A 9 10.26 -0.49 20.30
N LEU A 10 9.51 -0.65 19.22
CA LEU A 10 10.02 -0.29 17.89
C LEU A 10 9.45 1.08 17.54
N THR A 11 10.17 2.08 18.02
CA THR A 11 10.21 3.44 17.50
C THR A 11 10.38 3.42 15.98
N VAL A 12 9.26 3.42 15.25
CA VAL A 12 9.17 4.01 13.91
C VAL A 12 7.85 4.81 13.80
N VAL A 13 7.46 5.52 14.86
CA VAL A 13 6.50 6.62 14.73
C VAL A 13 7.30 7.87 14.41
N GLY A 14 7.81 7.92 13.18
CA GLY A 14 8.75 8.94 12.74
C GLY A 14 8.60 9.34 11.29
N ALA A 15 7.48 9.04 10.64
CA ALA A 15 7.10 9.67 9.36
C ALA A 15 5.62 9.49 8.97
N CYS A 16 4.66 9.26 9.89
CA CYS A 16 3.28 9.60 9.56
C CYS A 16 3.13 11.12 9.69
N LYS A 17 3.62 11.85 8.68
CA LYS A 17 3.31 13.27 8.51
C LYS A 17 1.94 13.31 7.83
N PRO A 18 0.82 13.63 8.52
CA PRO A 18 -0.43 13.98 7.86
C PRO A 18 -0.24 15.37 7.23
N GLY A 19 0.57 15.44 6.19
CA GLY A 19 1.01 16.67 5.56
C GLY A 19 1.12 16.46 4.06
N GLY A 20 -0.01 16.14 3.43
CA GLY A 20 -0.09 15.99 1.99
C GLY A 20 -1.45 15.46 1.58
N SER A 21 -2.32 16.34 1.08
CA SER A 21 -3.45 16.00 0.24
C SER A 21 -4.31 14.79 0.70
N PHE A 22 -5.07 14.95 1.78
CA PHE A 22 -6.13 14.00 2.19
C PHE A 22 -7.27 13.83 1.15
N GLY A 23 -7.17 14.46 -0.01
CA GLY A 23 -8.14 14.38 -1.11
C GLY A 23 -7.72 13.46 -2.27
N SER A 24 -6.53 12.86 -2.24
CA SER A 24 -6.00 12.11 -3.38
C SER A 24 -6.32 10.61 -3.28
N ASN A 25 -6.83 10.05 -4.38
CA ASN A 25 -7.15 8.63 -4.52
C ASN A 25 -5.92 7.74 -4.20
N LYS A 26 -4.69 8.23 -4.46
CA LYS A 26 -3.40 7.70 -4.00
C LYS A 26 -3.40 7.08 -2.60
N TRP A 27 -3.96 7.77 -1.61
CA TRP A 27 -3.91 7.37 -0.20
C TRP A 27 -4.63 6.03 0.04
N LEU A 28 -5.69 5.74 -0.73
CA LEU A 28 -6.46 4.50 -0.63
C LEU A 28 -5.60 3.29 -1.02
N VAL A 29 -4.81 3.44 -2.08
CA VAL A 29 -3.91 2.37 -2.55
C VAL A 29 -2.74 2.21 -1.58
N CYS A 30 -2.19 3.32 -1.09
CA CYS A 30 -1.09 3.30 -0.13
C CYS A 30 -1.45 2.60 1.17
N THR A 31 -2.60 2.93 1.76
CA THR A 31 -3.05 2.34 3.02
C THR A 31 -3.35 0.85 2.85
N ALA A 32 -4.02 0.47 1.76
CA ALA A 32 -4.30 -0.93 1.47
C ALA A 32 -3.02 -1.72 1.17
N ALA A 33 -2.03 -1.11 0.50
CA ALA A 33 -0.76 -1.76 0.16
C ALA A 33 0.12 -1.96 1.39
N GLN A 34 0.21 -0.97 2.27
CA GLN A 34 0.87 -1.12 3.57
C GLN A 34 0.20 -2.19 4.42
N SER A 35 -1.15 -2.17 4.48
CA SER A 35 -1.91 -3.21 5.17
C SER A 35 -1.60 -4.60 4.61
N TRP A 36 -1.41 -4.73 3.29
CA TRP A 36 -1.08 -6.01 2.65
C TRP A 36 0.33 -6.51 3.00
N LEU A 37 1.29 -5.59 3.14
CA LEU A 37 2.66 -5.89 3.54
C LEU A 37 2.76 -6.31 5.01
N GLU A 38 1.96 -5.68 5.87
CA GLU A 38 1.87 -6.00 7.30
C GLU A 38 0.94 -7.19 7.60
N ALA A 39 0.10 -7.59 6.64
CA ALA A 39 -0.86 -8.68 6.81
C ALA A 39 -0.17 -10.02 7.04
N THR A 40 -0.70 -10.76 8.02
CA THR A 40 -0.34 -12.16 8.22
C THR A 40 -0.83 -13.02 7.04
N PRO A 41 -0.25 -14.20 6.79
CA PRO A 41 -0.69 -15.08 5.70
C PRO A 41 -2.19 -15.39 5.72
N GLU A 42 -2.78 -15.50 6.92
CA GLU A 42 -4.20 -15.79 7.13
C GLU A 42 -5.12 -14.60 6.78
N SER A 43 -4.64 -13.37 6.96
CA SER A 43 -5.39 -12.14 6.63
C SER A 43 -5.07 -11.61 5.24
N LYS A 44 -4.02 -12.12 4.59
CA LYS A 44 -3.54 -11.67 3.28
C LYS A 44 -4.60 -11.75 2.18
N GLN A 45 -5.50 -12.74 2.25
CA GLN A 45 -6.61 -12.87 1.30
C GLN A 45 -7.58 -11.68 1.40
N LEU A 46 -8.03 -11.35 2.61
CA LEU A 46 -8.93 -10.22 2.89
C LEU A 46 -8.30 -8.89 2.46
N VAL A 47 -7.03 -8.69 2.82
CA VAL A 47 -6.32 -7.44 2.49
C VAL A 47 -6.00 -7.37 0.99
N SER A 48 -5.84 -8.51 0.30
CA SER A 48 -5.71 -8.54 -1.16
C SER A 48 -6.99 -8.06 -1.85
N ASP A 49 -8.16 -8.44 -1.36
CA ASP A 49 -9.44 -7.98 -1.92
C ASP A 49 -9.61 -6.46 -1.72
N GLU A 50 -9.25 -5.94 -0.54
CA GLU A 50 -9.25 -4.51 -0.25
C GLU A 50 -8.27 -3.73 -1.14
N LEU A 51 -7.03 -4.21 -1.25
CA LEU A 51 -6.00 -3.63 -2.12
C LEU A 51 -6.44 -3.66 -3.59
N GLN A 52 -7.03 -4.75 -4.05
CA GLN A 52 -7.54 -4.86 -5.41
C GLN A 52 -8.68 -3.88 -5.69
N SER A 53 -9.58 -3.70 -4.72
CA SER A 53 -10.68 -2.73 -4.81
C SER A 53 -10.16 -1.30 -4.87
N ALA A 54 -9.20 -0.95 -4.01
CA ALA A 54 -8.54 0.35 -4.01
C ALA A 54 -7.82 0.61 -5.34
N VAL A 55 -6.99 -0.33 -5.80
CA VAL A 55 -6.29 -0.27 -7.09
C VAL A 55 -7.26 -0.02 -8.24
N LYS A 56 -8.35 -0.79 -8.35
CA LYS A 56 -9.35 -0.64 -9.42
C LYS A 56 -10.01 0.74 -9.39
N ARG A 57 -10.31 1.27 -8.20
CA ARG A 57 -10.94 2.57 -8.05
C ARG A 57 -10.00 3.68 -8.51
N VAL A 58 -8.75 3.67 -8.06
CA VAL A 58 -7.76 4.69 -8.43
C VAL A 58 -7.39 4.59 -9.91
N ASP A 59 -7.17 3.39 -10.43
CA ASP A 59 -6.87 3.14 -11.85
C ASP A 59 -7.96 3.66 -12.78
N ARG A 60 -9.23 3.49 -12.40
CA ARG A 60 -10.38 4.05 -13.13
C ARG A 60 -10.37 5.58 -13.10
N GLU A 61 -10.09 6.18 -11.96
CA GLU A 61 -10.07 7.65 -11.82
C GLU A 61 -8.87 8.26 -12.56
N LEU A 62 -7.71 7.62 -12.52
CA LEU A 62 -6.54 7.98 -13.33
C LEU A 62 -6.83 7.94 -14.84
N SER A 63 -7.56 6.92 -15.27
CA SER A 63 -7.98 6.78 -16.67
C SER A 63 -8.97 7.87 -17.10
N LYS A 64 -9.81 8.37 -16.16
CA LYS A 64 -10.80 9.43 -16.43
C LYS A 64 -10.21 10.83 -16.35
N SER A 65 -9.24 11.08 -15.46
CA SER A 65 -8.68 12.41 -15.20
C SER A 65 -7.69 12.90 -16.26
N GLY A 66 -7.43 12.10 -17.32
CA GLY A 66 -6.58 12.52 -18.43
C GLY A 66 -5.11 12.75 -18.05
N GLY A 67 -4.65 12.14 -16.96
CA GLY A 67 -3.23 11.99 -16.64
C GLY A 67 -2.48 13.23 -16.14
N SER A 68 -3.16 14.33 -15.79
CA SER A 68 -2.46 15.59 -15.46
C SER A 68 -1.78 15.62 -14.07
N ASP A 69 -2.08 14.68 -13.15
CA ASP A 69 -1.45 14.58 -11.81
C ASP A 69 -0.83 13.19 -11.52
N SER A 70 -0.73 12.30 -12.52
CA SER A 70 -0.79 10.85 -12.28
C SER A 70 0.53 10.07 -12.26
N GLY A 71 1.70 10.71 -12.27
CA GLY A 71 2.98 9.99 -12.34
C GLY A 71 3.21 9.08 -11.12
N GLU A 72 3.06 9.66 -9.93
CA GLU A 72 3.22 8.93 -8.67
C GLU A 72 2.04 8.00 -8.38
N GLU A 73 0.81 8.44 -8.62
CA GLU A 73 -0.38 7.60 -8.45
C GLU A 73 -0.33 6.35 -9.35
N SER A 74 0.04 6.50 -10.63
CA SER A 74 0.22 5.37 -11.54
C SER A 74 1.33 4.43 -11.07
N THR A 75 2.41 4.99 -10.49
CA THR A 75 3.51 4.21 -9.93
C THR A 75 3.06 3.37 -8.74
N VAL A 76 2.33 3.98 -7.79
CA VAL A 76 1.79 3.30 -6.61
C VAL A 76 0.74 2.25 -7.01
N VAL A 77 -0.16 2.56 -7.96
CA VAL A 77 -1.15 1.63 -8.50
C VAL A 77 -0.47 0.43 -9.18
N SER A 78 0.60 0.67 -9.95
CA SER A 78 1.36 -0.40 -10.58
C SER A 78 2.09 -1.28 -9.56
N ALA A 79 2.70 -0.68 -8.54
CA ALA A 79 3.33 -1.43 -7.45
C ALA A 79 2.30 -2.27 -6.67
N ALA A 80 1.14 -1.71 -6.35
CA ALA A 80 0.06 -2.45 -5.72
C ALA A 80 -0.46 -3.63 -6.57
N LYS A 81 -0.50 -3.49 -7.90
CA LYS A 81 -0.80 -4.62 -8.81
C LYS A 81 0.29 -5.70 -8.76
N ASP A 82 1.56 -5.31 -8.68
CA ASP A 82 2.68 -6.25 -8.52
C ASP A 82 2.60 -7.01 -7.18
N LEU A 83 2.16 -6.35 -6.08
CA LEU A 83 1.89 -7.03 -4.80
C LEU A 83 0.77 -8.06 -4.93
N LEU A 84 -0.35 -7.69 -5.56
CA LEU A 84 -1.50 -8.57 -5.79
C LEU A 84 -1.19 -9.75 -6.71
N SER A 85 -0.24 -9.58 -7.63
CA SER A 85 0.25 -10.66 -8.49
C SER A 85 0.93 -11.77 -7.70
N GLY A 86 1.40 -11.51 -6.46
CA GLY A 86 2.08 -12.49 -5.63
C GLY A 86 3.41 -13.00 -6.23
N ASP A 87 3.95 -12.30 -7.23
CA ASP A 87 5.23 -12.66 -7.84
C ASP A 87 6.35 -12.30 -6.87
N SER A 88 6.92 -13.29 -6.18
CA SER A 88 7.93 -13.10 -5.15
C SER A 88 9.14 -12.29 -5.63
N GLY A 89 9.46 -12.33 -6.93
CA GLY A 89 10.56 -11.55 -7.52
C GLY A 89 10.23 -10.06 -7.69
N LYS A 90 8.96 -9.68 -7.62
CA LYS A 90 8.47 -8.31 -7.76
C LYS A 90 7.91 -7.74 -6.47
N VAL A 91 7.49 -8.59 -5.52
CA VAL A 91 6.90 -8.16 -4.24
C VAL A 91 7.83 -7.21 -3.47
N ASP A 92 9.14 -7.49 -3.40
CA ASP A 92 10.09 -6.61 -2.70
C ASP A 92 10.26 -5.25 -3.40
N SER A 93 10.35 -5.26 -4.73
CA SER A 93 10.43 -4.02 -5.53
C SER A 93 9.15 -3.20 -5.44
N ALA A 94 8.00 -3.89 -5.40
CA ALA A 94 6.70 -3.28 -5.24
C ALA A 94 6.53 -2.68 -3.84
N ALA A 95 6.97 -3.38 -2.80
CA ALA A 95 6.98 -2.87 -1.42
C ALA A 95 7.83 -1.60 -1.31
N GLN A 96 9.04 -1.60 -1.87
CA GLN A 96 9.91 -0.42 -1.89
C GLN A 96 9.29 0.76 -2.63
N LYS A 97 8.58 0.51 -3.75
CA LYS A 97 7.87 1.56 -4.48
C LYS A 97 6.71 2.12 -3.64
N VAL A 98 5.95 1.26 -2.97
CA VAL A 98 4.89 1.68 -2.07
C VAL A 98 5.46 2.54 -0.94
N GLU A 99 6.50 2.09 -0.23
CA GLU A 99 7.16 2.88 0.83
C GLU A 99 7.72 4.22 0.32
N LYS A 100 8.31 4.24 -0.88
CA LYS A 100 8.92 5.45 -1.44
C LYS A 100 7.89 6.51 -1.83
N TYR A 101 6.74 6.08 -2.34
CA TYR A 101 5.78 6.98 -2.97
C TYR A 101 4.52 7.26 -2.13
N CYS A 102 4.34 6.66 -0.93
CA CYS A 102 3.08 6.73 -0.16
C CYS A 102 2.99 7.72 1.02
#